data_AF-A0LP76-F1
#
_entry.id   AF-A0LP76-F1
#
_cell.length_a   1.000
_cell.length_b   1.000
_cell.length_c   1.000
_cell.angle_alpha   90.00
_cell.angle_beta   90.00
_cell.angle_gamma   90.00
#
_symmetry.space_group_name_H-M   'P 1'
#
loop_
_entity.id
_entity.type
_entity.pdbx_description
1 polymer ?
#
loop_
_entity_poly.entity_id
_entity_poly.type
_entity_poly.pdbx_seq_one_letter_code
_entity_poly.pdbx_strand_id
1 'polypeptide(L)'
;MHSSSMTTAGIWMATQPFVAIDVSEDDVVKVNHIKNALEQSREYIPHPARSSNLFEPILKLAGVTSYSEFTESARSCSIELEGRRLRFIPYRNLGPRIGHEEITGRIKSVSINASAERITATLESAFDACE
;
A
#
# COMPACT_ATOMS: atom_id res chain seq x y z
N MET A 1 -3.68 -0.97 -5.20
CA MET A 1 -3.93 -1.00 -3.74
C MET A 1 -4.21 -2.44 -3.31
N HIS A 2 -3.77 -2.83 -2.12
CA HIS A 2 -4.05 -4.14 -1.52
C HIS A 2 -4.05 -3.98 0.01
N SER A 3 -4.56 -4.98 0.72
CA SER A 3 -4.35 -5.06 2.17
C SER A 3 -2.95 -5.61 2.48
N SER A 4 -2.43 -5.32 3.66
CA SER A 4 -1.20 -5.93 4.18
C SER A 4 -1.54 -6.65 5.48
N SER A 5 -1.08 -7.89 5.64
CA SER A 5 -1.37 -8.69 6.83
C SER A 5 -0.08 -9.26 7.42
N MET A 6 0.05 -9.24 8.74
CA MET A 6 1.20 -9.78 9.46
C MET A 6 1.03 -11.28 9.66
N THR A 7 2.03 -12.05 9.24
CA THR A 7 2.06 -13.50 9.44
C THR A 7 2.48 -13.87 10.86
N THR A 8 2.26 -15.12 11.27
CA THR A 8 2.78 -15.69 12.52
C THR A 8 4.31 -15.66 12.62
N ALA A 9 5.02 -15.47 11.51
CA ALA A 9 6.46 -15.29 11.46
C ALA A 9 6.90 -13.81 11.60
N GLY A 10 5.97 -12.87 11.83
CA GLY A 10 6.27 -11.44 11.97
C GLY A 10 6.54 -10.71 10.65
N ILE A 11 6.23 -11.33 9.51
CA ILE A 11 6.42 -10.74 8.18
C ILE A 11 5.09 -10.19 7.67
N TRP A 12 5.07 -8.93 7.25
CA TRP A 12 3.94 -8.32 6.54
C TRP A 12 3.91 -8.75 5.09
N MET A 13 2.74 -9.13 4.59
CA MET A 13 2.55 -9.53 3.20
C MET A 13 1.31 -8.88 2.61
N ALA A 14 1.40 -8.53 1.33
CA ALA A 14 0.24 -8.15 0.54
C ALA A 14 -0.78 -9.31 0.49
N THR A 15 -2.05 -9.02 0.77
CA THR A 15 -3.14 -9.99 0.75
C THR A 15 -4.23 -9.57 -0.25
N GLN A 16 -4.89 -10.57 -0.82
CA GLN A 16 -6.01 -10.36 -1.74
C GLN A 16 -7.17 -9.63 -1.03
N PRO A 17 -7.97 -8.83 -1.78
CA PRO A 17 -7.87 -8.56 -3.20
C PRO A 17 -6.83 -7.48 -3.52
N PHE A 18 -6.19 -7.60 -4.69
CA PHE A 18 -5.42 -6.51 -5.30
C PHE A 18 -6.34 -5.74 -6.24
N VAL A 19 -6.37 -4.42 -6.10
CA VAL A 19 -7.28 -3.53 -6.83
C VAL A 19 -6.47 -2.45 -7.55
N ALA A 20 -6.66 -2.32 -8.86
CA ALA A 20 -6.22 -1.16 -9.62
C ALA A 20 -7.23 -0.03 -9.41
N ILE A 21 -6.75 1.17 -9.10
CA ILE A 21 -7.56 2.36 -8.87
C ILE A 21 -7.07 3.41 -9.88
N ASP A 22 -7.97 3.96 -10.68
CA ASP A 22 -7.62 5.04 -11.60
C ASP A 22 -7.38 6.35 -10.83
N VAL A 23 -6.41 7.15 -11.27
CA VAL A 23 -6.10 8.45 -10.64
C VAL A 23 -7.27 9.42 -10.77
N SER A 24 -8.11 9.30 -11.81
CA SER A 24 -9.29 10.12 -12.02
C SER A 24 -10.52 9.66 -11.23
N GLU A 25 -10.43 8.58 -10.45
CA GLU A 25 -11.53 8.15 -9.58
C GLU A 25 -11.89 9.23 -8.56
N ASP A 26 -13.19 9.30 -8.22
CA ASP A 26 -13.70 10.20 -7.20
C ASP A 26 -13.09 9.93 -5.82
N ASP A 27 -12.97 10.98 -5.01
CA ASP A 27 -12.38 10.90 -3.68
C ASP A 27 -13.09 9.89 -2.77
N VAL A 28 -14.42 9.79 -2.85
CA VAL A 28 -15.19 8.84 -2.06
C VAL A 28 -14.86 7.42 -2.46
N VAL A 29 -14.67 7.15 -3.76
CA VAL A 29 -14.29 5.83 -4.27
C VAL A 29 -12.88 5.47 -3.79
N LYS A 30 -11.91 6.36 -3.94
CA LYS A 30 -10.53 6.18 -3.45
C LYS A 30 -10.51 5.86 -1.95
N VAL A 31 -11.25 6.62 -1.14
CA VAL A 31 -11.31 6.42 0.32
C VAL A 31 -12.01 5.13 0.71
N ASN A 32 -13.04 4.69 -0.03
CA ASN A 32 -13.66 3.40 0.19
C ASN A 32 -12.68 2.25 -0.04
N HIS A 33 -11.82 2.33 -1.06
CA HIS A 33 -10.76 1.34 -1.26
C HIS A 33 -9.76 1.30 -0.10
N ILE A 34 -9.35 2.47 0.42
CA ILE A 34 -8.47 2.55 1.59
C ILE A 34 -9.12 1.85 2.80
N LYS A 35 -10.38 2.18 3.10
CA LYS A 35 -11.11 1.59 4.22
C LYS A 35 -11.28 0.09 4.07
N ASN A 36 -11.69 -0.36 2.88
CA ASN A 36 -11.86 -1.79 2.59
C ASN A 36 -10.54 -2.56 2.72
N ALA A 37 -9.41 -1.98 2.29
CA ALA A 37 -8.10 -2.61 2.44
C ALA A 37 -7.67 -2.70 3.91
N LEU A 38 -7.89 -1.64 4.70
CA LEU A 38 -7.61 -1.62 6.13
C LEU A 38 -8.48 -2.62 6.89
N GLU A 39 -9.78 -2.70 6.57
CA GLU A 39 -10.72 -3.65 7.17
C GLU A 39 -10.39 -5.12 6.87
N GLN A 40 -9.55 -5.39 5.87
CA GLN A 40 -9.07 -6.73 5.52
C GLN A 40 -7.67 -7.03 6.06
N SER A 41 -7.00 -6.03 6.64
CA SER A 41 -5.70 -6.24 7.26
C SER A 41 -5.85 -7.10 8.51
N ARG A 42 -4.99 -8.11 8.65
CA ARG A 42 -5.04 -9.09 9.74
C ARG A 42 -3.65 -9.28 10.31
N GLU A 43 -3.59 -9.55 11.60
CA GLU A 43 -2.38 -10.02 12.25
C GLU A 43 -2.45 -11.51 12.52
N TYR A 44 -1.28 -12.14 12.71
CA TYR A 44 -1.12 -13.54 13.04
C TYR A 44 -1.75 -14.52 12.02
N ILE A 45 -1.76 -14.16 10.72
CA ILE A 45 -2.18 -15.10 9.67
C ILE A 45 -1.12 -16.20 9.47
N PRO A 46 -1.50 -17.41 9.02
CA PRO A 46 -0.52 -18.46 8.75
C PRO A 46 0.57 -18.00 7.77
N HIS A 47 1.84 -18.21 8.12
CA HIS A 47 2.94 -18.00 7.19
C HIS A 47 2.87 -19.05 6.06
N PRO A 48 2.90 -18.65 4.77
CA PRO A 48 2.75 -19.57 3.66
C PRO A 48 3.92 -20.57 3.63
N ALA A 49 3.60 -21.87 3.53
CA ALA A 49 4.59 -22.95 3.58
C ALA A 49 5.51 -23.03 2.34
N ARG A 50 5.14 -22.35 1.24
CA ARG A 50 5.97 -22.16 0.04
C ARG A 50 5.78 -20.73 -0.44
N SER A 51 6.85 -20.12 -0.92
CA SER A 51 6.75 -18.91 -1.74
C SER A 51 6.08 -19.29 -3.06
N SER A 52 4.74 -19.29 -3.08
CA SER A 52 4.01 -19.05 -4.33
C SER A 52 4.52 -17.74 -4.94
N ASN A 53 4.24 -17.51 -6.22
CA ASN A 53 4.70 -16.29 -6.90
C ASN A 53 3.95 -15.07 -6.29
N LEU A 54 4.42 -14.57 -5.14
CA LEU A 54 3.72 -13.62 -4.26
C LEU A 54 3.34 -12.34 -4.99
N PHE A 55 4.12 -12.00 -6.02
CA PHE A 55 3.94 -10.81 -6.83
C PHE A 55 3.07 -11.04 -8.07
N GLU A 56 2.77 -12.28 -8.46
CA GLU A 56 1.98 -12.57 -9.66
C GLU A 56 0.68 -11.75 -9.77
N PRO A 57 -0.11 -11.55 -8.70
CA PRO A 57 -1.30 -10.69 -8.77
C PRO A 57 -0.98 -9.25 -9.15
N ILE A 58 0.07 -8.66 -8.56
CA ILE A 58 0.42 -7.26 -8.83
C ILE A 58 1.09 -7.09 -10.20
N LEU A 59 1.90 -8.07 -10.63
CA LEU A 59 2.51 -8.07 -11.96
C LEU A 59 1.45 -8.14 -13.06
N LYS A 60 0.45 -9.01 -12.90
CA LYS A 60 -0.70 -9.10 -13.83
C LYS A 60 -1.49 -7.80 -13.89
N LEU A 61 -1.76 -7.17 -12.74
CA LEU A 61 -2.47 -5.89 -12.70
C LEU A 61 -1.67 -4.74 -13.33
N ALA A 62 -0.36 -4.74 -13.16
CA ALA A 62 0.53 -3.73 -13.74
C ALA A 62 0.86 -3.99 -15.22
N GLY A 63 0.52 -5.16 -15.77
CA GLY A 63 0.80 -5.52 -17.16
C GLY A 63 2.27 -5.79 -17.45
N VAL A 64 3.06 -6.12 -16.44
CA VAL A 64 4.52 -6.35 -16.53
C VAL A 64 4.87 -7.82 -16.28
N THR A 65 6.05 -8.24 -16.74
CA THR A 65 6.42 -9.66 -16.77
C THR A 65 7.28 -10.10 -15.59
N SER A 66 7.90 -9.16 -14.89
CA SER A 66 8.81 -9.45 -13.79
C SER A 66 8.71 -8.45 -12.64
N TYR A 67 9.08 -8.89 -11.44
CA TYR A 67 9.19 -7.99 -10.29
C TYR A 67 10.22 -6.88 -10.50
N SER A 68 11.30 -7.17 -11.21
CA SER A 68 12.32 -6.16 -11.53
C SER A 68 11.76 -5.03 -12.39
N GLU A 69 11.00 -5.38 -13.43
CA GLU A 69 10.32 -4.44 -14.31
C GLU A 69 9.27 -3.64 -13.53
N PHE A 70 8.47 -4.30 -12.69
CA PHE A 70 7.48 -3.65 -11.84
C PHE A 70 8.11 -2.59 -10.92
N THR A 71 9.19 -2.96 -10.23
CA THR A 71 9.76 -2.13 -9.17
C THR A 71 10.76 -1.11 -9.68
N GLU A 72 11.18 -1.12 -10.94
CA GLU A 72 12.21 -0.20 -11.44
C GLU A 72 11.83 1.27 -11.28
N SER A 73 10.55 1.61 -11.47
CA SER A 73 10.02 2.96 -11.33
C SER A 73 8.78 3.03 -10.42
N ALA A 74 8.51 1.99 -9.64
CA ALA A 74 7.38 1.99 -8.73
C ALA A 74 7.59 3.02 -7.61
N ARG A 75 6.54 3.79 -7.32
CA ARG A 75 6.40 4.53 -6.07
C ARG A 75 5.56 3.71 -5.11
N SER A 76 5.93 3.69 -3.83
CA SER A 76 5.22 2.95 -2.80
C SER A 76 4.85 3.86 -1.63
N CYS A 77 3.61 3.77 -1.17
CA CYS A 77 3.13 4.43 0.02
C CYS A 77 2.31 3.43 0.85
N SER A 78 2.70 3.22 2.09
CA SER A 78 1.91 2.41 3.04
C SER A 78 0.83 3.26 3.70
N ILE A 79 -0.26 2.62 4.07
CA ILE A 79 -1.35 3.24 4.83
C ILE A 79 -1.57 2.43 6.09
N GLU A 80 -1.42 3.06 7.24
CA GLU A 80 -1.63 2.45 8.54
C GLU A 80 -2.76 3.16 9.28
N LEU A 81 -3.53 2.41 10.07
CA LEU A 81 -4.55 2.95 10.95
C LEU A 81 -4.11 2.78 12.41
N GLU A 82 -3.73 3.88 13.04
CA GLU A 82 -3.38 3.92 14.46
C GLU A 82 -4.47 4.63 15.25
N GLY A 83 -5.27 3.86 15.99
CA GLY A 83 -6.45 4.36 16.69
C GLY A 83 -7.48 4.95 15.72
N ARG A 84 -7.53 6.29 15.64
CA ARG A 84 -8.45 7.03 14.73
C ARG A 84 -7.70 7.88 13.70
N ARG A 85 -6.42 7.61 13.47
CA ARG A 85 -5.58 8.36 12.53
C ARG A 85 -5.05 7.43 11.44
N LEU A 86 -5.30 7.82 10.20
CA LEU A 86 -4.62 7.26 9.05
C LEU A 86 -3.22 7.89 8.97
N ARG A 87 -2.20 7.06 8.81
CA ARG A 87 -0.83 7.44 8.52
C ARG A 87 -0.49 6.99 7.10
N PHE A 88 -0.03 7.92 6.29
CA PHE A 88 0.48 7.68 4.94
C PHE A 88 1.99 7.79 4.98
N ILE A 89 2.66 6.68 4.67
CA ILE A 89 4.11 6.52 4.81
C ILE A 89 4.71 6.38 3.41
N PRO A 90 5.32 7.45 2.88
CA PRO A 90 6.02 7.37 1.60
C PRO A 90 7.31 6.57 1.72
N TYR A 91 7.69 5.92 0.63
CA TYR A 91 8.94 5.19 0.54
C TYR A 91 9.84 5.75 -0.56
N ARG A 92 11.15 5.56 -0.36
CA ARG A 92 12.19 5.67 -1.37
C ARG A 92 12.43 4.30 -2.00
N ASN A 93 12.37 4.23 -3.31
CA ASN A 93 12.70 3.04 -4.08
C ASN A 93 14.22 2.93 -4.26
N LEU A 94 14.80 1.86 -3.73
CA LEU A 94 16.23 1.55 -3.79
C LEU A 94 16.54 0.50 -4.86
N GLY A 95 15.57 0.21 -5.73
CA GLY A 95 15.67 -0.74 -6.83
C GLY A 95 15.36 -2.19 -6.43
N PRO A 96 15.30 -3.11 -7.41
CA PRO A 96 14.74 -4.45 -7.25
C PRO A 96 15.45 -5.38 -6.27
N ARG A 97 16.72 -5.10 -5.96
CA ARG A 97 17.52 -5.93 -5.04
C ARG A 97 17.38 -5.48 -3.59
N ILE A 98 17.15 -4.18 -3.36
CA ILE A 98 17.10 -3.59 -2.02
C ILE A 98 15.65 -3.38 -1.59
N GLY A 99 14.77 -3.00 -2.52
CA GLY A 99 13.36 -2.75 -2.27
C GLY A 99 13.11 -1.29 -1.91
N HIS A 100 12.31 -1.06 -0.87
CA HIS A 100 11.82 0.27 -0.51
C HIS A 100 12.19 0.60 0.94
N GLU A 101 12.57 1.85 1.19
CA GLU A 101 12.90 2.38 2.51
C GLU A 101 11.92 3.51 2.90
N GLU A 102 11.44 3.52 4.13
CA GLU A 102 10.51 4.55 4.61
C GLU A 102 11.17 5.94 4.68
N ILE A 103 10.45 6.95 4.19
CA ILE A 103 10.84 8.35 4.35
C ILE A 103 10.13 8.92 5.58
N THR A 104 10.61 8.56 6.77
CA THR A 104 9.96 8.87 8.06
C THR A 104 9.67 10.36 8.26
N GLY A 105 10.54 11.24 7.77
CA GLY A 105 10.35 12.71 7.84
C GLY A 105 9.23 13.26 6.96
N ARG A 106 8.58 12.44 6.12
CA ARG A 106 7.51 12.85 5.19
C ARG A 106 6.17 12.16 5.45
N ILE A 107 6.04 11.43 6.55
CA ILE A 107 4.78 10.80 6.95
C ILE A 107 3.69 11.87 7.08
N LYS A 108 2.54 11.63 6.47
CA LYS A 108 1.35 12.46 6.58
C LYS A 108 0.29 11.75 7.40
N SER A 109 -0.52 12.49 8.15
CA SER A 109 -1.60 11.90 8.93
C SER A 109 -2.88 12.72 8.89
N VAL A 110 -4.00 12.02 8.95
CA VAL A 110 -5.35 12.59 8.93
C VAL A 110 -6.27 11.72 9.80
N SER A 111 -7.35 12.29 10.33
CA SER A 111 -8.36 11.48 11.01
C SER A 111 -9.07 10.57 10.00
N ILE A 112 -9.38 9.33 10.40
CA ILE A 112 -10.21 8.42 9.58
C ILE A 112 -11.65 8.94 9.38
N ASN A 113 -12.09 9.89 10.20
CA ASN A 113 -13.39 10.55 10.10
C ASN A 113 -13.35 11.88 9.33
N ALA A 114 -12.21 12.24 8.73
CA ALA A 114 -12.13 13.42 7.87
C ALA A 114 -12.95 13.23 6.58
N SER A 115 -13.18 14.33 5.85
CA SER A 115 -13.83 14.27 4.53
C SER A 115 -13.01 13.44 3.54
N ALA A 116 -13.68 12.88 2.53
CA ALA A 116 -13.01 12.10 1.50
C ALA A 116 -11.92 12.92 0.80
N GLU A 117 -12.26 14.16 0.39
CA GLU A 117 -11.33 15.14 -0.16
C GLU A 117 -10.07 15.32 0.70
N ARG A 118 -10.24 15.47 2.02
CA ARG A 118 -9.09 15.67 2.90
C ARG A 118 -8.23 14.43 3.02
N ILE A 119 -8.82 13.24 3.04
CA ILE A 119 -8.08 11.97 3.07
C ILE A 119 -7.33 11.76 1.75
N THR A 120 -7.99 11.97 0.61
CA THR A 120 -7.36 11.85 -0.72
C THR A 120 -6.22 12.85 -0.89
N ALA A 121 -6.44 14.13 -0.58
CA ALA A 121 -5.38 15.15 -0.67
C ALA A 121 -4.18 14.81 0.24
N THR A 122 -4.41 14.16 1.38
CA THR A 122 -3.34 13.69 2.27
C THR A 122 -2.59 12.49 1.67
N LEU A 123 -3.33 11.54 1.07
CA LEU A 123 -2.75 10.40 0.34
C LEU A 123 -1.90 10.89 -0.83
N GLU A 124 -2.44 11.74 -1.69
CA GLU A 124 -1.76 12.26 -2.88
C GLU A 124 -0.50 13.04 -2.50
N SER A 125 -0.60 13.92 -1.48
CA SER A 125 0.58 14.62 -0.96
C SER A 125 1.65 13.69 -0.39
N ALA A 126 1.28 12.57 0.23
CA ALA A 126 2.25 11.57 0.68
C ALA A 126 2.82 10.78 -0.50
N PHE A 127 1.98 10.39 -1.47
CA PHE A 127 2.41 9.64 -2.65
C PHE A 127 3.38 10.45 -3.53
N ASP A 128 3.17 11.75 -3.66
CA ASP A 128 4.09 12.68 -4.34
C ASP A 128 5.40 12.89 -3.58
N ALA A 129 5.44 12.55 -2.30
CA ALA A 129 6.64 12.61 -1.48
C ALA A 129 7.53 11.35 -1.59
N CYS A 130 7.09 10.32 -2.31
CA CYS A 130 7.88 9.12 -2.60
C CYS A 130 9.05 9.45 -3.55
N GLU A 131 10.15 8.70 -3.43
CA GLU A 131 11.40 8.90 -4.18
C GLU A 131 11.83 7.66 -4.94
#